data_AF-A0A9W6XWD4-F1
#
_entry.id   AF-A0A9W6XWD4-F1
#
_cell.length_a   1.000
_cell.length_b   1.000
_cell.length_c   1.000
_cell.angle_alpha   90.00
_cell.angle_beta   90.00
_cell.angle_gamma   90.00
#
_symmetry.space_group_name_H-M   'P 1'
#
loop_
_entity.id
_entity.type
_entity.pdbx_description
1 polymer ?
#
loop_
_entity_poly.entity_id
_entity_poly.type
_entity_poly.pdbx_seq_one_letter_code
_entity_poly.pdbx_strand_id
1 'polypeptide(L)'
;MAAPDRSLLAMMDEAQQRLQHLEISCRQILNPEVSSGVASPAAASTSDTKLLQLQVAQLRTQLLAAVSRREDEDLAFRQAAQYAAAKGVANAVLHTLFDQAHGGKVAVLKAYLDSGSVPTRDGLRHWRLDLRTIRNDAGATLLHVAVGVSMARQSVKVKLVHLLVDRVGFDPNVRDVVGLQ
;
A
#
# COMPACT_ATOMS: atom_id res chain seq x y z
N MET A 1 -12.43 14.56 -11.11
CA MET A 1 -13.71 13.95 -10.74
C MET A 1 -13.47 12.48 -10.49
N ALA A 2 -13.47 12.06 -9.22
CA ALA A 2 -13.30 10.66 -8.84
C ALA A 2 -14.63 9.92 -9.07
N ALA A 3 -14.58 8.75 -9.72
CA ALA A 3 -15.75 7.87 -9.82
C ALA A 3 -16.13 7.39 -8.41
N PRO A 4 -17.43 7.36 -8.05
CA PRO A 4 -17.83 6.91 -6.72
C PRO A 4 -17.52 5.42 -6.58
N ASP A 5 -16.85 5.05 -5.49
CA ASP A 5 -16.62 3.67 -5.08
C ASP A 5 -17.97 2.95 -4.93
N ARG A 6 -18.42 2.30 -6.00
CA ARG A 6 -19.61 1.45 -5.96
C ARG A 6 -19.29 0.25 -5.08
N SER A 7 -19.92 0.22 -3.91
CA SER A 7 -19.82 -0.89 -2.96
C SER A 7 -20.05 -2.23 -3.66
N LEU A 8 -19.20 -3.21 -3.35
CA LEU A 8 -19.23 -4.55 -3.91
C LEU A 8 -20.60 -5.22 -3.70
N LEU A 9 -21.24 -4.94 -2.56
CA LEU A 9 -22.59 -5.39 -2.24
C LEU A 9 -23.61 -4.88 -3.26
N ALA A 10 -23.54 -3.60 -3.64
CA ALA A 10 -24.45 -3.00 -4.61
C ALA A 10 -24.28 -3.59 -6.02
N MET A 11 -23.05 -3.95 -6.40
CA MET A 11 -22.80 -4.66 -7.67
C MET A 11 -23.33 -6.10 -7.65
N MET A 12 -23.25 -6.78 -6.50
CA MET A 12 -23.82 -8.12 -6.34
C MET A 12 -25.35 -8.08 -6.37
N ASP A 13 -25.99 -7.12 -5.69
CA ASP A 13 -27.44 -6.94 -5.70
C ASP A 13 -27.95 -6.63 -7.11
N GLU A 14 -27.26 -5.77 -7.85
CA GLU A 14 -27.60 -5.45 -9.24
C GLU A 14 -27.43 -6.67 -10.18
N ALA A 15 -26.36 -7.45 -10.00
CA ALA A 15 -26.16 -8.69 -10.75
C ALA A 15 -27.24 -9.74 -10.44
N GLN A 16 -27.65 -9.84 -9.17
CA GLN A 16 -28.67 -10.78 -8.71
C GLN A 16 -30.07 -10.39 -9.21
N GLN A 17 -30.40 -9.09 -9.23
CA GLN A 17 -31.62 -8.57 -9.85
C GLN A 17 -31.67 -8.88 -11.35
N ARG A 18 -30.56 -8.69 -12.07
CA ARG A 18 -30.48 -8.98 -13.51
C ARG A 18 -30.65 -10.48 -13.80
N LEU A 19 -30.08 -11.34 -12.96
CA LEU A 19 -30.25 -12.79 -13.04
C LEU A 19 -31.71 -13.21 -12.81
N GLN A 20 -32.38 -12.65 -11.80
CA GLN A 20 -33.79 -12.93 -11.53
C GLN A 20 -34.69 -12.49 -12.69
N HIS A 21 -34.44 -11.31 -13.26
CA HIS A 21 -35.21 -10.82 -14.40
C HIS A 21 -35.01 -11.70 -15.64
N LEU A 22 -33.79 -12.22 -15.84
CA LEU A 22 -33.48 -13.17 -16.90
C LEU A 22 -34.18 -14.51 -16.68
N GLU A 23 -34.21 -15.02 -15.45
CA GLU A 23 -34.91 -16.26 -15.11
C GLU A 23 -36.42 -16.15 -15.38
N ILE A 24 -37.03 -15.02 -14.97
CA ILE A 24 -38.45 -14.74 -15.24
C ILE A 24 -38.72 -14.68 -16.75
N SER A 25 -37.85 -14.00 -17.51
CA SER A 25 -37.99 -13.88 -18.96
C SER A 25 -37.81 -15.24 -19.68
N CYS A 26 -36.85 -16.06 -19.26
CA CYS A 26 -36.68 -17.43 -19.76
C CYS A 26 -37.90 -18.31 -19.46
N ARG A 27 -38.50 -18.20 -18.25
CA ARG A 27 -39.72 -18.94 -17.91
C ARG A 27 -40.91 -18.52 -18.77
N GLN A 28 -41.03 -17.23 -19.11
CA GLN A 28 -42.08 -16.72 -19.99
C GLN A 28 -41.92 -17.21 -21.44
N ILE A 29 -40.67 -17.37 -21.91
CA ILE A 29 -40.38 -17.90 -23.26
C ILE A 29 -40.63 -19.42 -23.31
N LEU A 30 -40.30 -20.14 -22.23
CA LEU A 30 -40.40 -21.60 -22.18
C LEU A 30 -41.81 -22.12 -21.87
N ASN A 31 -42.64 -21.37 -21.15
CA ASN A 31 -44.04 -21.70 -20.87
C ASN A 31 -45.00 -20.63 -21.43
N PRO A 32 -45.25 -20.61 -22.75
CA PRO A 32 -46.33 -19.82 -23.31
C PRO A 32 -47.65 -20.58 -23.10
N GLU A 33 -48.24 -20.51 -21.91
CA GLU A 33 -49.59 -21.06 -21.75
C GLU A 33 -50.63 -20.16 -22.45
N VAL A 34 -51.17 -20.72 -23.54
CA VAL A 34 -52.52 -20.54 -24.09
C VAL A 34 -52.90 -19.14 -24.58
N SER A 35 -52.48 -18.78 -25.80
CA SER A 35 -53.42 -18.15 -26.74
C SER A 35 -53.00 -18.30 -28.20
N SER A 36 -53.79 -19.12 -28.90
CA SER A 36 -54.27 -18.96 -30.28
C SER A 36 -53.38 -18.22 -31.31
N GLY A 37 -52.90 -18.98 -32.30
CA GLY A 37 -52.70 -18.43 -33.66
C GLY A 37 -51.29 -18.60 -34.26
N VAL A 38 -51.13 -19.67 -35.02
CA VAL A 38 -50.30 -19.83 -36.24
C VAL A 38 -48.96 -19.06 -36.28
N ALA A 39 -47.87 -19.75 -35.94
CA ALA A 39 -46.57 -19.60 -36.61
C ALA A 39 -45.69 -20.84 -36.34
N SER A 40 -44.98 -21.30 -37.36
CA SER A 40 -44.15 -22.52 -37.32
C SER A 40 -43.05 -22.46 -36.23
N PRO A 41 -42.96 -23.43 -35.31
CA PRO A 41 -42.09 -23.37 -34.12
C PRO A 41 -40.58 -23.55 -34.39
N ALA A 42 -40.17 -23.92 -35.61
CA ALA A 42 -38.78 -24.22 -35.93
C ALA A 42 -37.89 -22.98 -36.19
N ALA A 43 -38.48 -21.85 -36.60
CA ALA A 43 -37.74 -20.64 -36.95
C ALA A 43 -37.53 -19.68 -35.76
N ALA A 44 -38.48 -19.63 -34.81
CA ALA A 44 -38.36 -18.81 -33.60
C ALA A 44 -37.34 -19.39 -32.61
N SER A 45 -37.32 -20.71 -32.43
CA SER A 45 -36.35 -21.40 -31.56
C SER A 45 -34.89 -21.26 -32.01
N THR A 46 -34.64 -21.11 -33.31
CA THR A 46 -33.29 -20.93 -33.87
C THR A 46 -32.78 -19.48 -33.79
N SER A 47 -33.67 -18.48 -33.79
CA SER A 47 -33.29 -17.08 -33.49
C SER A 47 -33.02 -16.87 -32.00
N ASP A 48 -33.82 -17.50 -31.14
CA ASP A 48 -33.68 -17.37 -29.68
C ASP A 48 -32.41 -18.04 -29.15
N THR A 49 -32.03 -19.19 -29.72
CA THR A 49 -30.76 -19.87 -29.40
C THR A 49 -29.54 -19.06 -29.84
N LYS A 50 -29.59 -18.38 -30.99
CA LYS A 50 -28.51 -17.48 -31.43
C LYS A 50 -28.39 -16.25 -30.53
N LEU A 51 -29.52 -15.67 -30.10
CA LEU A 51 -29.55 -14.54 -29.18
C LEU A 51 -28.95 -14.93 -27.82
N LEU A 52 -29.33 -16.10 -27.28
CA LEU A 52 -28.74 -16.66 -26.06
C LEU A 52 -27.24 -16.90 -26.19
N GLN A 53 -26.77 -17.44 -27.31
CA GLN A 53 -25.33 -17.64 -27.57
C GLN A 53 -24.57 -16.31 -27.59
N LEU A 54 -25.15 -15.27 -28.23
CA LEU A 54 -24.57 -13.94 -28.25
C LEU A 54 -24.49 -13.34 -26.84
N GLN A 55 -25.53 -13.52 -26.05
CA GLN A 55 -25.58 -13.02 -24.68
C GLN A 55 -24.59 -13.75 -23.76
N VAL A 56 -24.44 -15.07 -23.89
CA VAL A 56 -23.41 -15.85 -23.19
C VAL A 56 -22.01 -15.40 -23.60
N ALA A 57 -21.77 -15.15 -24.89
CA ALA A 57 -20.48 -14.64 -25.37
C ALA A 57 -20.18 -13.24 -24.81
N GLN A 58 -21.18 -12.36 -24.75
CA GLN A 58 -21.05 -11.03 -24.16
C GLN A 58 -20.75 -11.12 -22.65
N LEU A 59 -21.49 -11.93 -21.90
CA LEU A 59 -21.28 -12.13 -20.47
C LEU A 59 -19.91 -12.75 -20.18
N ARG A 60 -19.46 -13.71 -20.99
CA ARG A 60 -18.13 -14.30 -20.88
C ARG A 60 -17.03 -13.27 -21.11
N THR A 61 -17.20 -12.41 -22.11
CA THR A 61 -16.26 -11.32 -22.41
C THR A 61 -16.21 -10.32 -21.25
N GLN A 62 -17.36 -9.96 -20.69
CA GLN A 62 -17.45 -9.07 -19.52
C GLN A 62 -16.82 -9.69 -18.27
N LEU A 63 -17.03 -10.99 -18.04
CA LEU A 63 -16.40 -11.72 -16.94
C LEU A 63 -14.87 -11.70 -17.09
N LEU A 64 -14.35 -12.04 -18.27
CA LEU A 64 -12.91 -12.04 -18.52
C LEU A 64 -12.31 -10.64 -18.34
N ALA A 65 -12.99 -9.59 -18.83
CA ALA A 65 -12.55 -8.21 -18.61
C ALA A 65 -12.56 -7.82 -17.12
N ALA A 66 -13.58 -8.24 -16.36
CA ALA A 66 -13.66 -7.97 -14.93
C ALA A 66 -12.59 -8.73 -14.14
N VAL A 67 -12.31 -9.99 -14.50
CA VAL A 67 -11.23 -10.79 -13.89
C VAL A 67 -9.87 -10.16 -14.17
N SER A 68 -9.58 -9.83 -15.44
CA SER A 68 -8.32 -9.16 -15.81
C SER A 68 -8.13 -7.85 -15.05
N ARG A 69 -9.16 -7.01 -14.95
CA ARG A 69 -9.08 -5.76 -14.17
C ARG A 69 -8.78 -6.02 -12.69
N ARG A 70 -9.37 -7.08 -12.11
CA ARG A 70 -9.13 -7.43 -10.72
C ARG A 70 -7.70 -7.94 -10.49
N GLU A 71 -7.16 -8.72 -11.42
CA GLU A 71 -5.77 -9.18 -11.35
C GLU A 71 -4.79 -8.00 -11.40
N ASP A 72 -5.07 -6.98 -12.22
CA ASP A 72 -4.29 -5.74 -12.27
C ASP A 72 -4.37 -4.95 -10.96
N GLU A 73 -5.56 -4.82 -10.36
CA GLU A 73 -5.75 -4.21 -9.04
C GLU A 73 -4.97 -4.97 -7.95
N ASP A 74 -5.04 -6.30 -7.93
CA ASP A 74 -4.35 -7.14 -6.95
C ASP A 74 -2.82 -7.04 -7.08
N LEU A 75 -2.29 -6.83 -8.29
CA LEU A 75 -0.87 -6.50 -8.51
C LEU A 75 -0.51 -5.16 -7.87
N ALA A 76 -1.32 -4.12 -8.11
CA ALA A 76 -1.10 -2.80 -7.53
C ALA A 76 -1.17 -2.83 -5.99
N PHE A 77 -2.13 -3.55 -5.41
CA PHE A 77 -2.25 -3.73 -3.96
C PHE A 77 -1.03 -4.43 -3.36
N ARG A 78 -0.50 -5.48 -4.01
CA ARG A 78 0.71 -6.16 -3.54
C ARG A 78 1.93 -5.24 -3.55
N GLN A 79 2.10 -4.44 -4.60
CA GLN A 79 3.17 -3.46 -4.66
C GLN A 79 3.01 -2.40 -3.56
N ALA A 80 1.81 -1.83 -3.40
CA ALA A 80 1.52 -0.87 -2.33
C ALA A 80 1.80 -1.44 -0.93
N ALA A 81 1.44 -2.71 -0.68
CA ALA A 81 1.72 -3.40 0.57
C ALA A 81 3.23 -3.54 0.83
N GLN A 82 4.01 -3.87 -0.20
CA GLN A 82 5.48 -3.94 -0.10
C GLN A 82 6.09 -2.57 0.22
N TYR A 83 5.63 -1.50 -0.44
CA TYR A 83 6.09 -0.14 -0.16
C TYR A 83 5.72 0.30 1.26
N ALA A 84 4.49 0.01 1.70
CA ALA A 84 4.05 0.32 3.06
C ALA A 84 4.89 -0.41 4.12
N ALA A 85 5.19 -1.70 3.89
CA ALA A 85 6.07 -2.48 4.76
C ALA A 85 7.49 -1.90 4.81
N ALA A 86 8.08 -1.58 3.64
CA ALA A 86 9.40 -0.97 3.55
C ALA A 86 9.45 0.39 4.26
N LYS A 87 8.44 1.24 4.06
CA LYS A 87 8.29 2.53 4.77
C LYS A 87 8.19 2.33 6.29
N GLY A 88 7.42 1.33 6.74
CA GLY A 88 7.30 0.99 8.15
C GLY A 88 8.65 0.57 8.76
N VAL A 89 9.41 -0.28 8.07
CA VAL A 89 10.77 -0.69 8.49
C VAL A 89 11.70 0.51 8.56
N ALA A 90 11.71 1.36 7.52
CA ALA A 90 12.55 2.55 7.47
C ALA A 90 12.24 3.54 8.62
N ASN A 91 10.95 3.78 8.89
CA ASN A 91 10.53 4.64 10.00
C ASN A 91 10.95 4.05 11.36
N ALA A 92 10.78 2.74 11.57
CA ALA A 92 11.21 2.10 12.81
C ALA A 92 12.73 2.23 13.03
N VAL A 93 13.53 2.08 11.96
CA VAL A 93 14.97 2.30 11.99
C VAL A 93 15.29 3.76 12.31
N LEU A 94 14.63 4.72 11.65
CA LEU A 94 14.84 6.15 11.86
C LEU A 94 14.59 6.55 13.33
N HIS A 95 13.41 6.22 13.88
CA HIS A 95 13.10 6.52 15.28
C HIS A 95 14.13 5.87 16.23
N THR A 96 14.47 4.61 15.99
CA THR A 96 15.46 3.89 16.81
C THR A 96 16.81 4.60 16.78
N LEU A 97 17.29 5.06 15.62
CA LEU A 97 18.58 5.77 15.50
C LEU A 97 18.58 7.07 16.31
N PHE A 98 17.49 7.84 16.24
CA PHE A 98 17.34 9.06 17.02
C PHE A 98 17.26 8.78 18.53
N ASP A 99 16.57 7.73 18.95
CA ASP A 99 16.52 7.30 20.35
C ASP A 99 17.89 6.85 20.86
N GLN A 100 18.65 6.09 20.05
CA GLN A 100 20.01 5.68 20.42
C GLN A 100 20.95 6.89 20.52
N ALA A 101 20.82 7.86 19.61
CA ALA A 101 21.58 9.10 19.64
C ALA A 101 21.25 9.94 20.87
N HIS A 102 19.95 10.12 21.18
CA HIS A 102 19.50 10.81 22.38
C HIS A 102 19.99 10.12 23.67
N GLY A 103 19.99 8.79 23.69
CA GLY A 103 20.51 8.00 24.81
C GLY A 103 22.04 7.93 24.90
N GLY A 104 22.77 8.49 23.93
CA GLY A 104 24.24 8.44 23.89
C GLY A 104 24.82 7.05 23.61
N LYS A 105 24.07 6.14 22.99
CA LYS A 105 24.48 4.74 22.77
C LYS A 105 25.38 4.60 21.53
N VAL A 106 26.61 5.11 21.65
CA VAL A 106 27.61 5.18 20.57
C VAL A 106 27.92 3.81 19.96
N ALA A 107 27.98 2.75 20.77
CA ALA A 107 28.28 1.39 20.28
C ALA A 107 27.21 0.87 19.29
N VAL A 108 25.94 1.19 19.53
CA VAL A 108 24.82 0.77 18.66
C VAL A 108 24.86 1.54 17.35
N LEU A 109 25.11 2.85 17.39
CA LEU A 109 25.28 3.67 16.18
C LEU A 109 26.50 3.25 15.36
N LYS A 110 27.61 2.88 16.03
CA LYS A 110 28.79 2.31 15.38
C LYS A 110 28.47 1.00 14.66
N ALA A 111 27.80 0.07 15.34
CA ALA A 111 27.38 -1.19 14.74
C ALA A 111 26.42 -1.00 13.56
N TYR A 112 25.52 -0.01 13.64
CA TYR A 112 24.65 0.36 12.53
C TYR A 112 25.45 0.90 11.33
N LEU A 113 26.45 1.75 11.55
CA LEU A 113 27.32 2.24 10.47
C LEU A 113 28.09 1.11 9.77
N ASP A 114 28.48 0.09 10.53
CA ASP A 114 29.25 -1.05 9.99
C ASP A 114 28.35 -2.02 9.22
N SER A 115 27.17 -2.33 9.76
CA SER A 115 26.31 -3.42 9.27
C SER A 115 25.04 -2.97 8.56
N GLY A 116 24.57 -1.74 8.79
CA GLY A 116 23.24 -1.25 8.37
C GLY A 116 22.09 -1.80 9.22
N SER A 117 22.38 -2.49 10.32
CA SER A 117 21.39 -3.15 11.17
C SER A 117 21.30 -2.50 12.54
N VAL A 118 20.09 -2.39 13.08
CA VAL A 118 19.82 -1.78 14.40
C VAL A 118 18.78 -2.60 15.18
N PRO A 119 18.98 -2.83 16.48
CA PRO A 119 17.97 -3.47 17.32
C PRO A 119 16.82 -2.50 17.58
N THR A 120 15.65 -2.78 17.00
CA THR A 120 14.41 -2.04 17.25
C THR A 120 13.55 -2.78 18.28
N ARG A 121 12.46 -2.16 18.75
CA ARG A 121 11.49 -2.79 19.67
C ARG A 121 10.95 -4.13 19.15
N ASP A 122 10.75 -4.22 17.84
CA ASP A 122 10.16 -5.41 17.21
C ASP A 122 11.23 -6.40 16.71
N GLY A 123 12.49 -6.20 17.09
CA GLY A 123 13.62 -7.05 16.70
C GLY A 123 14.69 -6.32 15.87
N LEU A 124 15.67 -7.09 15.40
CA LEU A 124 16.76 -6.60 14.56
C LEU A 124 16.23 -6.24 13.18
N ARG A 125 16.37 -4.96 12.79
CA ARG A 125 15.98 -4.48 11.45
C ARG A 125 17.22 -4.05 10.68
N HIS A 126 17.19 -4.29 9.37
CA HIS A 126 18.23 -3.86 8.44
C HIS A 126 17.65 -2.84 7.47
N TRP A 127 18.20 -1.64 7.48
CA TRP A 127 17.84 -0.59 6.53
C TRP A 127 18.95 0.45 6.49
N ARG A 128 19.64 0.58 5.35
CA ARG A 128 20.73 1.54 5.19
C ARG A 128 20.17 2.91 4.82
N LEU A 129 20.43 3.90 5.66
CA LEU A 129 20.10 5.30 5.47
C LEU A 129 21.39 6.10 5.39
N ASP A 130 21.42 7.12 4.53
CA ASP A 130 22.44 8.16 4.67
C ASP A 130 22.08 9.01 5.89
N LEU A 131 22.86 8.86 6.96
CA LEU A 131 22.62 9.56 8.22
C LEU A 131 22.66 11.09 8.06
N ARG A 132 23.34 11.61 7.03
CA ARG A 132 23.49 13.06 6.81
C ARG A 132 22.23 13.71 6.25
N THR A 133 21.41 12.92 5.55
CA THR A 133 20.20 13.42 4.88
C THR A 133 18.95 13.25 5.74
N ILE A 134 19.00 12.42 6.78
CA ILE A 134 17.84 12.17 7.64
C ILE A 134 17.63 13.28 8.67
N ARG A 135 16.36 13.57 8.93
CA ARG A 135 15.88 14.50 9.95
C ARG A 135 14.75 13.85 10.73
N ASN A 136 14.60 14.23 11.98
CA ASN A 136 13.44 13.82 12.79
C ASN A 136 12.22 14.70 12.48
N ASP A 137 11.10 14.42 13.15
CA ASP A 137 9.85 15.17 12.99
C ASP A 137 9.98 16.67 13.35
N ALA A 138 10.98 17.03 14.16
CA ALA A 138 11.32 18.42 14.51
C ALA A 138 12.30 19.07 13.52
N GLY A 139 12.67 18.40 12.42
CA GLY A 139 13.64 18.90 11.44
C GLY A 139 15.11 18.88 11.91
N ALA A 140 15.40 18.26 13.05
CA ALA A 140 16.74 18.15 13.63
C ALA A 140 17.51 16.96 13.06
N THR A 141 18.82 17.14 12.89
CA THR A 141 19.73 16.04 12.47
C THR A 141 20.20 15.23 13.69
N LEU A 142 20.85 14.09 13.46
CA LEU A 142 21.46 13.30 14.55
C LEU A 142 22.50 14.11 15.33
N LEU A 143 23.22 15.04 14.68
CA LEU A 143 24.17 15.91 15.34
C LEU A 143 23.48 16.88 16.32
N HIS A 144 22.36 17.49 15.92
CA HIS A 144 21.55 18.34 16.79
C HIS A 144 21.08 17.56 18.04
N VAL A 145 20.57 16.34 17.84
CA VAL A 145 20.10 15.50 18.93
C VAL A 145 21.25 15.06 19.84
N ALA A 146 22.41 14.72 19.28
CA ALA A 146 23.62 14.41 20.04
C ALA A 146 24.08 15.59 20.90
N VAL A 147 24.02 16.82 20.37
CA VAL A 147 24.36 18.05 21.12
C VAL A 147 23.27 18.42 22.13
N GLY A 148 22.01 18.05 21.92
CA GLY A 148 20.91 18.26 22.86
C GLY A 148 20.90 17.32 24.07
N VAL A 149 21.73 16.26 24.09
CA VAL A 149 21.78 15.30 25.21
C VAL A 149 22.22 15.99 26.50
N SER A 150 21.51 15.67 27.60
CA SER A 150 21.69 16.21 28.94
C SER A 150 23.16 16.29 29.38
N MET A 151 23.51 17.41 30.05
CA MET A 151 24.84 17.68 30.61
C MET A 151 25.29 16.66 31.67
N ALA A 152 24.39 15.77 32.14
CA ALA A 152 24.75 14.71 33.06
C ALA A 152 25.74 13.67 32.47
N ARG A 153 25.91 13.62 31.13
CA ARG A 153 26.78 12.64 30.44
C ARG A 153 27.69 13.28 29.38
N GLN A 154 28.42 14.33 29.76
CA GLN A 154 29.32 15.07 28.86
C GLN A 154 30.32 14.18 28.11
N SER A 155 30.94 13.20 28.76
CA SER A 155 31.93 12.31 28.12
C SER A 155 31.33 11.43 27.02
N VAL A 156 30.08 10.98 27.19
CA VAL A 156 29.35 10.17 26.21
C VAL A 156 28.93 11.03 25.02
N LYS A 157 28.49 12.25 25.29
CA LYS A 157 28.12 13.25 24.30
C LYS A 157 29.29 13.59 23.37
N VAL A 158 30.48 13.85 23.93
CA VAL A 158 31.69 14.14 23.14
C VAL A 158 32.04 12.97 22.22
N LYS A 159 32.02 11.73 22.73
CA LYS A 159 32.25 10.53 21.90
C LYS A 159 31.25 10.38 20.77
N LEU A 160 29.98 10.69 21.02
CA LEU A 160 28.94 10.64 20.00
C LEU A 160 29.15 11.71 18.92
N VAL A 161 29.46 12.94 19.33
CA VAL A 161 29.76 14.03 18.40
C VAL A 161 30.98 13.70 17.54
N HIS A 162 32.07 13.20 18.13
CA HIS A 162 33.23 12.73 17.37
C HIS A 162 32.87 11.64 16.36
N LEU A 163 32.06 10.65 16.75
CA LEU A 163 31.62 9.62 15.81
C LEU A 163 30.84 10.22 14.64
N LEU A 164 29.94 11.19 14.90
CA LEU A 164 29.13 11.81 13.85
C LEU A 164 29.96 12.74 12.94
N VAL A 165 30.89 13.51 13.49
CA VAL A 165 31.74 14.42 12.69
C VAL A 165 32.83 13.62 11.96
N ASP A 166 33.61 12.83 12.69
CA ASP A 166 34.84 12.21 12.17
C ASP A 166 34.55 10.99 11.29
N ARG A 167 33.51 10.20 11.63
CA ARG A 167 33.20 8.95 10.93
C ARG A 167 32.06 9.08 9.92
N VAL A 168 31.03 9.85 10.26
CA VAL A 168 29.87 10.05 9.37
C VAL A 168 30.08 11.26 8.45
N GLY A 169 30.94 12.21 8.83
CA GLY A 169 31.20 13.41 8.04
C GLY A 169 30.06 14.42 8.12
N PHE A 170 29.41 14.56 9.29
CA PHE A 170 28.44 15.63 9.49
C PHE A 170 29.12 17.00 9.44
N ASP A 171 28.52 17.93 8.70
CA ASP A 171 28.89 19.34 8.75
C ASP A 171 28.42 19.94 10.10
N PRO A 172 29.33 20.46 10.95
CA PRO A 172 28.95 21.09 12.21
C PRO A 172 28.12 22.37 12.02
N ASN A 173 28.12 22.96 10.82
CA ASN A 173 27.31 24.15 10.49
C ASN A 173 25.92 23.80 9.93
N VAL A 174 25.56 22.51 9.92
CA VAL A 174 24.24 22.09 9.42
C VAL A 174 23.14 22.74 10.25
N ARG A 175 22.23 23.46 9.58
CA ARG A 175 21.08 24.09 10.23
C ARG A 175 19.94 23.09 10.39
N ASP A 176 19.23 23.18 11.51
CA ASP A 176 17.90 22.58 11.63
C ASP A 176 16.93 23.30 10.68
N VAL A 177 15.81 22.66 10.36
CA VAL A 177 14.78 23.29 9.51
C VAL A 177 14.07 24.42 10.25
N VAL A 178 14.21 24.48 11.57
CA VAL A 178 13.57 25.47 12.46
C VAL A 178 14.41 26.75 12.62
N GLY A 179 15.69 26.76 12.24
CA GLY A 179 16.63 27.88 12.31
C GLY A 179 16.39 29.04 11.32
N LEU A 180 15.12 29.30 11.01
CA LEU A 180 14.60 30.47 10.30
C LEU A 180 13.88 31.45 11.25
N GLN A 181 14.21 31.42 12.56
CA GLN A 181 13.88 32.46 13.52
C GLN A 181 15.14 33.08 14.12
#